data_AF-M2Q945-F1
#
_entry.id   AF-M2Q945-F1
#
_cell.length_a   1.000
_cell.length_b   1.000
_cell.length_c   1.000
_cell.angle_alpha   90.00
_cell.angle_beta   90.00
_cell.angle_gamma   90.00
#
_symmetry.space_group_name_H-M   'P 1'
#
loop_
_entity.id
_entity.type
_entity.pdbx_description
1 polymer ?
#
loop_
_entity_poly.entity_id
_entity_poly.type
_entity_poly.pdbx_seq_one_letter_code
_entity_poly.pdbx_strand_id
1 'polypeptide(L)'
;MNYGMDVRTQQSAIVEHLKKNRKEYDIKQILNELGYDVSEGTELFQRLSTMSSSVEYNPVRKTFKYKPKINATNLEGLIKIIHDSKFKSVARSLLMMHIQM
;
A
#
# COMPACT_ATOMS: atom_id res chain seq x y z
N MET A 1 -16.16 -16.69 13.80
CA MET A 1 -16.44 -16.64 12.34
C MET A 1 -16.89 -15.22 12.01
N ASN A 2 -16.09 -14.47 11.23
CA ASN A 2 -16.33 -13.04 11.02
C ASN A 2 -17.29 -12.84 9.83
N TYR A 3 -18.60 -12.93 10.11
CA TYR A 3 -19.66 -12.72 9.13
C TYR A 3 -19.80 -11.22 8.80
N GLY A 4 -19.65 -10.85 7.53
CA GLY A 4 -20.25 -9.63 6.98
C GLY A 4 -19.36 -8.38 6.82
N MET A 5 -18.03 -8.51 6.75
CA MET A 5 -17.18 -7.36 6.42
C MET A 5 -17.11 -7.18 4.90
N ASP A 6 -17.56 -6.02 4.39
CA ASP A 6 -17.54 -5.67 2.96
C ASP A 6 -16.13 -5.78 2.36
N VAL A 7 -16.03 -6.22 1.10
CA VAL A 7 -14.75 -6.41 0.39
C VAL A 7 -13.92 -5.11 0.38
N ARG A 8 -14.56 -3.93 0.33
CA ARG A 8 -13.85 -2.65 0.42
C ARG A 8 -13.20 -2.45 1.78
N THR A 9 -13.87 -2.81 2.86
CA THR A 9 -13.31 -2.72 4.22
C THR A 9 -12.11 -3.64 4.38
N GLN A 10 -12.21 -4.89 3.89
CA GLN A 10 -11.11 -5.84 3.90
C GLN A 10 -9.91 -5.31 3.07
N GLN A 11 -10.19 -4.78 1.88
CA GLN A 11 -9.19 -4.14 1.02
C GLN A 11 -8.49 -2.97 1.74
N SER A 12 -9.24 -2.06 2.36
CA SER A 12 -8.66 -0.94 3.12
C SER A 12 -7.78 -1.44 4.28
N ALA A 13 -8.25 -2.43 5.04
CA ALA A 13 -7.50 -3.00 6.16
C ALA A 13 -6.17 -3.62 5.70
N ILE A 14 -6.19 -4.37 4.59
CA ILE A 14 -4.97 -4.95 4.00
C ILE A 14 -4.02 -3.84 3.55
N VAL A 15 -4.50 -2.83 2.84
CA VAL A 15 -3.66 -1.70 2.40
C VAL A 15 -3.03 -0.97 3.58
N GLU A 16 -3.77 -0.73 4.66
CA GLU A 16 -3.24 -0.12 5.87
C GLU A 16 -2.18 -0.98 6.56
N HIS A 17 -2.39 -2.29 6.61
CA HIS A 17 -1.42 -3.23 7.17
C HIS A 17 -0.12 -3.24 6.34
N LEU A 18 -0.22 -3.35 5.01
CA LEU A 18 0.93 -3.27 4.10
C LEU A 18 1.67 -1.93 4.25
N LYS A 19 0.92 -0.83 4.42
CA LYS A 19 1.48 0.52 4.61
C LYS A 19 2.25 0.65 5.93
N LYS A 20 1.75 0.08 7.02
CA LYS A 20 2.43 0.10 8.33
C LYS A 20 3.72 -0.71 8.33
N ASN A 21 3.69 -1.91 7.76
CA ASN A 21 4.84 -2.83 7.80
C ASN A 21 5.87 -2.57 6.69
N ARG A 22 5.45 -1.96 5.57
CA ARG A 22 6.30 -1.65 4.40
C ARG A 22 7.10 -2.84 3.86
N LYS A 23 6.58 -4.05 4.04
CA LYS A 23 7.14 -5.32 3.55
C LYS A 23 6.23 -5.95 2.49
N GLU A 24 6.78 -6.94 1.80
CA GLU A 24 6.00 -7.82 0.92
C GLU A 24 5.30 -8.89 1.76
N TYR A 25 4.04 -9.18 1.43
CA TYR A 25 3.24 -10.23 2.07
C TYR A 25 2.68 -11.17 1.03
N ASP A 26 2.79 -12.47 1.24
CA ASP A 26 2.08 -13.45 0.42
C ASP A 26 0.62 -13.61 0.85
N ILE A 27 -0.18 -14.23 -0.03
CA ILE A 27 -1.61 -14.50 0.19
C ILE A 27 -1.88 -15.23 1.50
N LYS A 28 -1.06 -16.22 1.86
CA LYS A 28 -1.21 -17.01 3.09
C LYS A 28 -0.85 -16.19 4.32
N GLN A 29 0.15 -15.31 4.23
CA GLN A 29 0.47 -14.38 5.32
C GLN A 29 -0.69 -13.43 5.60
N ILE A 30 -1.31 -12.86 4.56
CA ILE A 30 -2.50 -12.00 4.71
C ILE A 30 -3.64 -12.79 5.37
N LEU A 31 -3.90 -14.03 4.94
CA LEU A 31 -4.90 -14.88 5.56
C LEU A 31 -4.58 -15.19 7.03
N ASN A 32 -3.33 -15.52 7.35
CA ASN A 32 -2.92 -15.88 8.70
C ASN A 32 -2.93 -14.69 9.67
N GLU A 33 -2.49 -13.51 9.22
CA GLU A 33 -2.34 -12.33 10.08
C GLU A 33 -3.62 -11.50 10.18
N LEU A 34 -4.38 -11.41 9.07
CA LEU A 34 -5.56 -10.55 8.99
C LEU A 34 -6.87 -11.34 8.93
N GLY A 35 -6.82 -12.66 8.71
CA GLY A 35 -8.02 -13.51 8.62
C GLY A 35 -8.82 -13.29 7.33
N TYR A 36 -8.23 -12.67 6.31
CA TYR A 36 -8.89 -12.39 5.04
C TYR A 36 -8.45 -13.36 3.94
N ASP A 37 -9.41 -13.98 3.27
CA ASP A 37 -9.12 -14.85 2.13
C ASP A 37 -8.85 -14.00 0.87
N VAL A 38 -7.57 -13.94 0.49
CA VAL A 38 -7.09 -13.26 -0.72
C VAL A 38 -6.62 -14.25 -1.78
N SER A 39 -7.19 -15.45 -1.79
CA SER A 39 -6.90 -16.50 -2.76
C SER A 39 -7.15 -16.04 -4.21
N GLU A 40 -6.36 -16.53 -5.15
CA GLU A 40 -6.51 -16.21 -6.58
C GLU A 40 -7.92 -16.58 -7.07
N GLY A 41 -8.58 -15.65 -7.74
CA GLY A 41 -9.97 -15.81 -8.20
C GLY A 41 -11.03 -15.20 -7.29
N THR A 42 -10.67 -14.76 -6.07
CA THR A 42 -11.58 -13.99 -5.20
C THR A 42 -11.73 -12.54 -5.67
N GLU A 43 -12.86 -11.90 -5.36
CA GLU A 43 -13.08 -10.47 -5.65
C GLU A 43 -12.02 -9.59 -4.95
N LEU A 44 -11.65 -9.96 -3.72
CA LEU A 44 -10.64 -9.24 -2.95
C LEU A 44 -9.26 -9.31 -3.60
N PHE A 45 -8.86 -10.48 -4.10
CA PHE A 45 -7.63 -10.63 -4.88
C PHE A 45 -7.64 -9.79 -6.15
N GLN A 46 -8.73 -9.83 -6.93
CA GLN A 46 -8.85 -9.02 -8.15
C GLN A 46 -8.76 -7.53 -7.85
N ARG A 47 -9.41 -7.06 -6.79
CA ARG A 47 -9.32 -5.64 -6.37
C ARG A 47 -7.92 -5.25 -5.94
N LEU A 48 -7.24 -6.06 -5.14
CA LEU A 48 -5.88 -5.76 -4.68
C LEU A 48 -4.86 -5.77 -5.82
N SER A 49 -4.95 -6.76 -6.71
CA SER A 49 -4.04 -6.90 -7.87
C SER A 49 -4.24 -5.80 -8.91
N THR A 50 -5.45 -5.25 -9.05
CA THR A 50 -5.74 -4.12 -9.95
C THR A 50 -5.51 -2.75 -9.30
N MET A 51 -5.25 -2.68 -7.99
CA MET A 51 -5.05 -1.43 -7.24
C MET A 51 -3.62 -0.86 -7.35
N SER A 52 -3.16 -0.68 -8.58
CA SER A 52 -1.78 -0.24 -8.93
C SER A 52 -1.39 1.12 -8.34
N SER A 53 -2.36 1.91 -7.87
CA SER A 53 -2.13 3.23 -7.25
C SER A 53 -1.63 3.16 -5.80
N SER A 54 -1.86 2.04 -5.10
CA SER A 54 -1.53 1.90 -3.66
C SER A 54 -0.87 0.56 -3.31
N VAL A 55 -1.03 -0.44 -4.16
CA VAL A 55 -0.48 -1.79 -3.96
C VAL A 55 0.26 -2.20 -5.22
N GLU A 56 1.42 -2.84 -5.03
CA GLU A 56 2.18 -3.51 -6.06
C GLU A 56 1.99 -5.02 -5.86
N TYR A 57 1.50 -5.70 -6.89
CA TYR A 57 1.37 -7.14 -6.92
C TYR A 57 2.51 -7.75 -7.73
N ASN A 58 3.25 -8.68 -7.13
CA ASN A 58 4.28 -9.45 -7.82
C ASN A 58 3.69 -10.80 -8.27
N PRO A 59 3.43 -11.01 -9.57
CA PRO A 59 2.77 -12.23 -10.06
C PRO A 59 3.66 -13.48 -9.96
N VAL A 60 4.99 -13.32 -9.93
CA VAL A 60 5.93 -14.46 -9.84
C VAL A 60 5.93 -15.03 -8.42
N ARG A 61 6.01 -14.14 -7.43
CA ARG A 61 6.07 -14.53 -6.01
C ARG A 61 4.69 -14.60 -5.35
N LYS A 62 3.64 -14.13 -6.03
CA LYS A 62 2.28 -13.96 -5.52
C LYS A 62 2.23 -13.14 -4.23
N THR A 63 3.02 -12.06 -4.19
CA THR A 63 3.14 -11.16 -3.04
C THR A 63 2.53 -9.79 -3.32
N PHE A 64 2.01 -9.16 -2.28
CA PHE A 64 1.52 -7.79 -2.28
C PHE A 64 2.43 -6.90 -1.45
N LYS A 65 2.70 -5.69 -1.95
CA LYS A 65 3.52 -4.68 -1.28
C LYS A 65 2.83 -3.33 -1.34
N TYR A 66 2.95 -2.52 -0.29
CA TYR A 66 2.47 -1.14 -0.34
C TYR A 66 3.33 -0.30 -1.30
N LYS A 67 2.65 0.39 -2.22
CA LYS A 67 3.27 1.35 -3.13
C LYS A 67 2.99 2.78 -2.65
N PRO A 68 3.99 3.51 -2.12
CA PRO A 68 3.80 4.90 -1.74
C PRO A 68 3.48 5.75 -2.99
N LYS A 69 2.51 6.66 -2.87
CA LYS A 69 2.13 7.58 -3.97
C LYS A 69 3.30 8.42 -4.44
N ILE A 70 4.21 8.76 -3.53
CA ILE A 70 5.39 9.58 -3.80
C ILE A 70 6.56 8.92 -3.09
N ASN A 71 7.47 8.39 -3.89
CA ASN A 71 8.66 7.71 -3.42
C ASN A 71 9.83 8.70 -3.47
N ALA A 72 9.70 9.82 -2.75
CA ALA A 72 10.81 10.78 -2.58
C ALA A 72 11.76 10.26 -1.49
N THR A 73 12.36 9.10 -1.75
CA THR A 73 13.37 8.49 -0.87
C THR A 73 14.77 9.06 -1.12
N ASN A 74 14.96 9.86 -2.17
CA ASN A 74 16.21 10.54 -2.49
C ASN A 74 16.01 12.08 -2.57
N LEU A 75 17.10 12.79 -2.29
CA LEU A 75 17.13 14.26 -2.24
C LEU A 75 16.70 14.90 -3.57
N GLU A 76 17.03 14.27 -4.69
CA GLU A 76 16.62 14.72 -6.03
C GLU A 76 15.10 14.64 -6.26
N GLY A 77 14.44 13.61 -5.73
CA GLY A 77 12.98 13.49 -5.79
C GLY A 77 12.28 14.58 -4.97
N LEU A 78 12.85 14.94 -3.81
CA LEU A 78 12.38 16.06 -2.99
C LEU A 78 12.59 17.41 -3.69
N ILE A 79 13.76 17.62 -4.30
CA ILE A 79 14.06 18.85 -5.06
C ILE A 79 13.09 19.02 -6.22
N LYS A 80 12.79 17.95 -6.97
CA LYS A 80 11.78 18.00 -8.05
C LYS A 80 10.40 18.41 -7.54
N ILE A 81 9.94 17.85 -6.41
CA ILE A 81 8.64 18.22 -5.82
C ILE A 81 8.62 19.70 -5.41
N ILE A 82 9.69 20.17 -4.78
CA ILE A 82 9.82 21.57 -4.36
C ILE A 82 9.81 22.50 -5.59
N HIS A 83 10.59 22.16 -6.62
CA HIS A 83 10.71 22.96 -7.83
C HIS A 83 9.39 23.00 -8.64
N ASP A 84 8.70 21.87 -8.74
CA ASP A 84 7.40 21.77 -9.44
C ASP A 84 6.27 22.50 -8.68
N SER A 85 6.32 22.50 -7.34
CA SER A 85 5.36 23.22 -6.50
C SER A 85 5.45 24.76 -6.58
N LYS A 86 6.40 25.31 -7.36
CA LYS A 86 6.72 26.75 -7.43
C LYS A 86 6.85 27.40 -6.05
N PHE A 87 7.34 26.65 -5.05
CA PHE A 87 7.52 27.10 -3.66
C PHE A 87 6.28 27.66 -2.95
N LYS A 88 5.06 27.45 -3.47
CA LYS A 88 3.83 28.01 -2.87
C LYS A 88 3.41 27.28 -1.59
N SER A 89 3.47 25.94 -1.60
CA SER A 89 3.29 25.08 -0.42
C SER A 89 3.53 23.63 -0.84
N VAL A 90 4.40 22.91 -0.12
CA VAL A 90 4.57 21.47 -0.29
C VAL A 90 3.75 20.80 0.80
N ALA A 91 2.72 20.03 0.42
CA ALA A 91 1.89 19.32 1.39
C ALA A 91 2.77 18.39 2.25
N ARG A 92 2.56 18.38 3.58
CA ARG A 92 3.37 17.60 4.54
C ARG A 92 3.42 16.09 4.21
N SER A 93 2.38 15.57 3.54
CA SER A 93 2.30 14.21 3.02
C SER A 93 3.37 13.87 1.98
N LEU A 94 3.99 14.88 1.36
CA LEU A 94 5.06 14.77 0.37
C LEU A 94 6.46 14.66 1.00
N LEU A 95 6.61 15.06 2.26
CA LEU A 95 7.89 15.22 2.96
C LEU A 95 8.19 14.10 3.98
N MET A 96 7.26 13.16 4.19
CA MET A 96 7.35 12.23 5.32
C MET A 96 7.90 10.83 4.97
N MET A 97 9.19 10.66 5.23
CA MET A 97 9.69 9.46 5.93
C MET A 97 10.49 9.89 7.16
N HIS A 98 10.17 9.27 8.31
CA HIS A 98 10.76 9.40 9.65
C HIS A 98 10.49 10.70 10.44
N ILE A 99 9.35 10.71 11.13
CA ILE A 99 9.34 11.09 12.56
C ILE A 99 8.68 9.91 13.29
N GLN A 100 9.49 8.92 13.64
CA GLN A 100 9.23 8.09 14.81
C GLN A 100 10.32 8.44 15.83
N MET A 101 9.87 8.58 17.07
CA MET A 101 10.58 9.08 18.26
C MET A 101 12.03 8.65 18.39
#